data_AF-A0ABD5XXE1-F1
#
_entry.id   AF-A0ABD5XXE1-F1
#
_cell.length_a   1.000
_cell.length_b   1.000
_cell.length_c   1.000
_cell.angle_alpha   90.00
_cell.angle_beta   90.00
_cell.angle_gamma   90.00
#
_symmetry.space_group_name_H-M   'P 1'
#
loop_
_entity.id
_entity.type
_entity.pdbx_description
1 polymer ?
#
loop_
_entity_poly.entity_id
_entity_poly.type
_entity_poly.pdbx_seq_one_letter_code
_entity_poly.pdbx_strand_id
1 'polypeptide(L)'
;MAESAAIPDGWERTLERSDFDSRMDREYTTFNFVHASTGQKVIINNVQEPNGFEGWGYLVHVTGPEFGELGLVEDLSTAQEVAHEFMEDHPN
;
A
#
# COMPACT_ATOMS: atom_id res chain seq x y z
N MET A 1 0.48 -2.21 18.63
CA MET A 1 0.04 -3.28 17.71
C MET A 1 -0.99 -2.62 16.81
N ALA A 2 -0.62 -2.31 15.56
CA ALA A 2 -1.62 -1.84 14.59
C ALA A 2 -2.51 -3.03 14.27
N GLU A 3 -3.77 -2.96 14.66
CA GLU A 3 -4.77 -3.94 14.27
C GLU A 3 -4.87 -3.86 12.74
N SER A 4 -4.41 -4.91 12.05
CA SER A 4 -4.60 -5.04 10.62
C SER A 4 -6.11 -4.98 10.37
N ALA A 5 -6.61 -3.88 9.81
CA ALA A 5 -8.00 -3.77 9.41
C ALA A 5 -8.37 -5.02 8.59
N ALA A 6 -9.53 -5.61 8.89
CA ALA A 6 -9.99 -6.80 8.20
C ALA A 6 -10.06 -6.49 6.70
N ILE A 7 -9.41 -7.32 5.88
CA ILE A 7 -9.39 -7.12 4.43
C ILE A 7 -10.84 -7.25 3.93
N PRO A 8 -11.36 -6.28 3.16
CA PRO A 8 -12.72 -6.33 2.65
C PRO A 8 -12.99 -7.58 1.81
N ASP A 9 -14.24 -8.05 1.81
CA ASP A 9 -14.65 -9.20 0.99
C ASP A 9 -14.31 -8.97 -0.49
N GLY A 10 -13.85 -10.04 -1.17
CA GLY A 10 -13.40 -9.98 -2.56
C GLY A 10 -11.93 -9.58 -2.73
N TRP A 11 -11.30 -9.04 -1.69
CA TRP A 11 -9.87 -8.69 -1.69
C TRP A 11 -9.04 -9.73 -0.95
N GLU A 12 -7.86 -10.03 -1.49
CA GLU A 12 -6.90 -10.96 -0.89
C GLU A 12 -5.52 -10.32 -0.79
N ARG A 13 -4.89 -10.41 0.39
CA ARG A 13 -3.48 -10.02 0.54
C ARG A 13 -2.60 -11.10 -0.06
N THR A 14 -1.99 -10.80 -1.20
CA THR A 14 -1.13 -11.71 -1.95
C THR A 14 0.35 -11.58 -1.63
N LEU A 15 0.76 -10.42 -1.10
CA LEU A 15 2.14 -10.15 -0.69
C LEU A 15 2.15 -9.32 0.58
N GLU A 16 2.99 -9.76 1.52
CA GLU A 16 3.49 -8.98 2.65
C GLU A 16 4.98 -9.27 2.73
N ARG A 17 5.80 -8.25 2.50
CA ARG A 17 7.26 -8.38 2.57
C ARG A 17 7.83 -7.21 3.34
N SER A 18 8.52 -7.52 4.43
CA SER A 18 9.40 -6.59 5.13
C SER A 18 10.85 -6.99 4.86
N ASP A 19 11.66 -6.05 4.39
CA ASP A 19 13.10 -6.23 4.21
C ASP A 19 13.85 -5.11 4.93
N PHE A 20 14.84 -5.48 5.75
CA PHE A 20 15.63 -4.50 6.50
C PHE A 20 16.91 -4.17 5.75
N ASP A 21 17.07 -2.90 5.37
CA ASP A 21 18.28 -2.38 4.77
C ASP A 21 19.19 -1.78 5.84
N SER A 22 20.28 -2.48 6.10
CA SER A 22 21.29 -2.10 7.10
C SER A 22 22.16 -0.92 6.69
N ARG A 23 22.15 -0.49 5.43
CA ARG A 23 22.86 0.72 4.99
C ARG A 23 22.05 1.97 5.27
N MET A 24 20.73 1.85 5.17
CA MET A 24 19.77 2.92 5.48
C MET A 24 19.23 2.84 6.91
N ASP A 25 19.56 1.76 7.65
CA ASP A 25 19.05 1.45 8.99
C ASP A 25 17.51 1.48 9.04
N ARG A 26 16.85 0.88 8.04
CA ARG A 26 15.40 1.01 7.84
C ARG A 26 14.75 -0.26 7.32
N GLU A 27 13.51 -0.50 7.75
CA GLU A 27 12.64 -1.55 7.21
C GLU A 27 11.82 -1.02 6.02
N TYR A 28 11.91 -1.71 4.89
CA TYR A 28 11.05 -1.54 3.72
C TYR A 28 9.90 -2.53 3.79
N THR A 29 8.68 -2.00 3.85
CA THR A 29 7.47 -2.83 3.81
C THR A 29 6.75 -2.66 2.49
N THR A 30 6.40 -3.78 1.87
CA THR A 30 5.53 -3.86 0.69
C THR A 30 4.31 -4.72 1.00
N PHE A 31 3.12 -4.21 0.67
CA PHE A 31 1.88 -4.97 0.69
C PHE A 31 1.24 -4.97 -0.70
N ASN A 32 0.73 -6.13 -1.12
CA ASN A 32 -0.12 -6.24 -2.31
C ASN A 32 -1.46 -6.88 -1.94
N PHE A 33 -2.54 -6.19 -2.26
CA PHE A 33 -3.90 -6.71 -2.23
C PHE A 33 -4.37 -6.92 -3.67
N VAL A 34 -5.09 -8.00 -3.93
CA VAL A 34 -5.63 -8.31 -5.27
C VAL A 34 -7.11 -8.60 -5.13
N HIS A 35 -7.91 -7.97 -5.97
CA HIS A 35 -9.33 -8.28 -6.09
C HIS A 35 -9.52 -9.58 -6.87
N ALA A 36 -10.20 -10.56 -6.29
CA ALA A 36 -10.33 -11.91 -6.85
C ALA A 36 -11.08 -11.92 -8.19
N SER A 37 -12.06 -11.02 -8.37
CA SER A 37 -12.92 -10.99 -9.56
C SER A 37 -12.32 -10.20 -10.72
N THR A 38 -11.69 -9.05 -10.44
CA THR A 38 -11.18 -8.12 -11.46
C THR A 38 -9.67 -8.22 -11.66
N GLY A 39 -8.95 -8.85 -10.74
CA GLY A 39 -7.48 -8.92 -10.77
C GLY A 39 -6.80 -7.58 -10.47
N GLN A 40 -7.57 -6.57 -10.09
CA GLN A 40 -7.10 -5.24 -9.71
C GLN A 40 -6.23 -5.34 -8.46
N LYS A 41 -5.12 -4.61 -8.42
CA LYS A 41 -4.17 -4.70 -7.31
C LYS A 41 -4.00 -3.36 -6.63
N VAL A 42 -4.12 -3.34 -5.31
CA VAL A 42 -3.74 -2.20 -4.46
C VAL A 42 -2.37 -2.53 -3.87
N ILE A 43 -1.42 -1.64 -4.05
CA ILE A 43 -0.03 -1.86 -3.68
C ILE A 43 0.43 -0.72 -2.78
N ILE A 44 0.99 -1.08 -1.63
CA ILE A 44 1.66 -0.16 -0.71
C ILE A 44 3.16 -0.43 -0.81
N ASN A 45 3.94 0.57 -1.18
CA ASN A 45 5.40 0.48 -1.18
C ASN A 45 6.03 1.62 -0.41
N ASN A 46 7.06 1.31 0.35
CA ASN A 46 7.94 2.36 0.85
C ASN A 46 8.77 2.95 -0.30
N VAL A 47 8.73 4.27 -0.48
CA VAL A 47 9.44 5.00 -1.54
C VAL A 47 10.20 6.19 -0.95
N GLN A 48 11.33 6.49 -1.58
CA GLN A 48 12.05 7.74 -1.34
C GLN A 48 11.58 8.77 -2.36
N GLU A 49 11.08 9.93 -1.91
CA GLU A 49 10.74 10.98 -2.86
C GLU A 49 12.00 11.53 -3.54
N PRO A 50 11.99 11.71 -4.87
CA PRO A 50 13.13 12.30 -5.56
C PRO A 50 13.21 13.83 -5.44
N ASN A 51 12.13 14.58 -5.12
CA ASN A 51 12.11 16.05 -5.28
C ASN A 51 11.09 16.88 -4.43
N GLY A 52 10.69 16.51 -3.21
CA GLY A 52 9.62 17.29 -2.55
C GLY A 52 9.51 17.23 -1.04
N PHE A 53 9.41 16.03 -0.48
CA PHE A 53 9.52 15.84 0.97
C PHE A 53 10.96 15.53 1.37
N GLU A 54 11.42 16.13 2.48
CA GLU A 54 12.62 15.68 3.19
C GLU A 54 12.35 14.32 3.85
N GLY A 55 12.16 13.23 3.08
CA GLY A 55 11.82 11.96 3.72
C GLY A 55 11.50 10.76 2.85
N TRP A 56 11.18 9.68 3.56
CA TRP A 56 10.67 8.41 3.05
C TRP A 56 9.20 8.31 3.41
N GLY A 57 8.39 7.81 2.50
CA GLY A 57 6.96 7.58 2.72
C GLY A 57 6.50 6.23 2.17
N TYR A 58 5.20 5.99 2.28
CA TYR A 58 4.48 4.86 1.73
C TYR A 58 3.57 5.34 0.61
N LEU A 59 3.90 4.95 -0.60
CA LEU A 59 3.11 5.17 -1.80
C LEU A 59 2.03 4.09 -1.87
N VAL A 60 0.77 4.53 -1.94
CA VAL A 60 -0.39 3.68 -2.22
C VAL A 60 -0.80 3.90 -3.67
N HIS A 61 -0.79 2.83 -4.47
CA HIS A 61 -1.19 2.88 -5.87
C HIS A 61 -1.98 1.65 -6.29
N VAL A 62 -2.78 1.82 -7.32
CA VAL A 62 -3.66 0.80 -7.85
C VAL A 62 -3.27 0.48 -9.28
N THR A 63 -3.10 -0.80 -9.57
CA THR A 63 -2.78 -1.23 -10.94
C THR A 63 -3.99 -1.08 -11.84
N GLY A 64 -3.84 -0.29 -12.89
CA GLY A 64 -4.88 -0.07 -13.90
C GLY A 64 -4.78 1.36 -14.45
N PRO A 65 -5.24 1.60 -15.69
CA PRO A 65 -5.18 2.93 -16.30
C PRO A 65 -6.12 3.96 -15.64
N GLU A 66 -7.09 3.51 -14.85
CA GLU A 66 -8.18 4.35 -14.32
C GLU A 66 -7.90 4.95 -12.93
N PHE A 67 -7.04 4.32 -12.12
CA PHE A 67 -6.86 4.70 -10.71
C PHE A 67 -5.47 5.29 -10.44
N GLY A 68 -4.40 4.62 -10.87
CA GLY A 68 -3.04 5.15 -10.72
C GLY A 68 -2.60 5.29 -9.25
N GLU A 69 -2.05 6.46 -8.89
CA GLU A 69 -1.61 6.78 -7.53
C GLU A 69 -2.80 7.26 -6.68
N LEU A 70 -2.99 6.65 -5.51
CA LEU A 70 -3.99 7.10 -4.54
C LEU A 70 -3.42 8.14 -3.57
N GLY A 71 -2.14 8.01 -3.22
CA GLY A 71 -1.45 9.00 -2.41
C GLY A 71 -0.12 8.50 -1.84
N LEU A 72 0.63 9.44 -1.28
CA LEU A 72 1.88 9.22 -0.57
C LEU A 72 1.73 9.74 0.85
N VAL A 73 2.03 8.89 1.83
CA VAL A 73 1.87 9.19 3.26
C VAL A 73 3.11 8.78 4.05
N GLU A 74 3.35 9.37 5.22
CA GLU A 74 4.61 9.19 5.96
C GLU A 74 4.68 7.87 6.74
N ASP A 75 3.53 7.32 7.13
CA ASP A 75 3.42 6.15 8.00
C ASP A 75 2.58 5.03 7.39
N LEU A 76 2.94 3.80 7.77
CA LEU A 76 2.34 2.59 7.20
C LEU A 76 0.87 2.46 7.56
N SER A 77 0.48 2.89 8.76
CA SER A 77 -0.91 2.79 9.22
C SER A 77 -1.83 3.61 8.34
N THR A 78 -1.49 4.88 8.07
CA THR A 78 -2.29 5.70 7.15
C THR A 78 -2.25 5.17 5.72
N ALA A 79 -1.15 4.56 5.28
CA ALA A 79 -1.09 3.93 3.96
C ALA A 79 -2.06 2.73 3.86
N GLN A 80 -2.19 1.96 4.94
CA GLN A 80 -3.13 0.86 5.04
C GLN A 80 -4.58 1.36 5.10
N GLU A 81 -4.84 2.48 5.78
CA GLU A 81 -6.17 3.12 5.79
C GLU A 81 -6.58 3.56 4.39
N VAL A 82 -5.72 4.29 3.66
CA VAL A 82 -6.00 4.71 2.28
C VAL A 82 -6.25 3.52 1.34
N ALA A 83 -5.43 2.47 1.47
CA ALA A 83 -5.64 1.23 0.71
C ALA A 83 -6.98 0.57 1.06
N HIS A 84 -7.36 0.57 2.34
CA HIS A 84 -8.58 -0.03 2.83
C HIS A 84 -9.83 0.73 2.38
N GLU A 85 -9.83 2.06 2.51
CA GLU A 85 -10.89 2.94 2.01
C GLU A 85 -11.15 2.70 0.51
N PHE A 86 -10.08 2.55 -0.28
CA PHE A 86 -10.22 2.24 -1.70
C PHE A 86 -10.87 0.87 -1.95
N MET A 87 -10.44 -0.16 -1.21
CA MET A 87 -10.98 -1.52 -1.32
C MET A 87 -12.46 -1.58 -0.91
N GLU A 88 -12.87 -0.80 0.10
CA GLU A 88 -14.26 -0.69 0.53
C GLU A 88 -15.15 0.03 -0.50
N ASP A 89 -14.63 1.06 -1.16
CA ASP A 89 -15.34 1.77 -2.24
C ASP A 89 -15.44 0.92 -3.53
N HIS A 90 -14.52 -0.05 -3.71
CA HIS A 90 -14.43 -0.89 -4.91
C HIS A 90 -14.46 -2.41 -4.61
N PRO A 91 -15.63 -2.99 -4.27
CA PRO A 91 -15.76 -4.41 -3.94
C PRO A 91 -15.97 -5.36 -5.16
N ASN A 92 -15.79 -4.91 -6.41
CA ASN A 92 -16.30 -5.59 -7.63
C ASN A 92 -15.22 -6.17 -8.55
#